data_AF-A0A820EXL3-F1
#
_entry.id   AF-A0A820EXL3-F1
#
_cell.length_a   1.000
_cell.length_b   1.000
_cell.length_c   1.000
_cell.angle_alpha   90.00
_cell.angle_beta   90.00
_cell.angle_gamma   90.00
#
_symmetry.space_group_name_H-M   'P 1'
#
loop_
_entity.id
_entity.type
_entity.pdbx_description
1 polymer ?
#
loop_
_entity_poly.entity_id
_entity_poly.type
_entity_poly.pdbx_seq_one_letter_code
_entity_poly.pdbx_strand_id
1 'polypeptide(L)'
;PGVRPREIHPSGGSGRSMDRDNNQVKWWRVSIPQAGAIGKDLVMSTLKAHFTRQLLPYHYFIDRETNMGVFFVNSQQDADMLKRANRKIEIQNSGTLSIMVSQASCPAPLLDTDLRRHFKDYIVNRRFDPQTFQLQLSNLSDDEELSALGIYPQLNKQAFVRDVIDIINQNLHMTRQLDLGSNNISNLYEFRNLNLNNLEQLSLASNQLKSVEELAHLKQLNHLSHLFLKDNPIISLNNRRNGSQNDLI
;
A
#
# COMPACT_ATOMS: atom_id res chain seq x y z
N PRO A 1 52.83 37.26 -32.28
CA PRO A 1 52.35 35.86 -32.12
C PRO A 1 52.52 35.41 -30.67
N GLY A 2 51.60 35.86 -29.81
CA GLY A 2 51.63 35.64 -28.36
C GLY A 2 50.66 34.52 -27.96
N VAL A 3 51.19 33.52 -27.27
CA VAL A 3 50.48 32.36 -26.72
C VAL A 3 49.65 32.81 -25.51
N ARG A 4 48.33 32.62 -25.54
CA ARG A 4 47.46 32.81 -24.37
C ARG A 4 47.35 31.50 -23.56
N PRO A 5 47.42 31.52 -22.22
CA PRO A 5 47.23 30.34 -21.39
C PRO A 5 45.76 29.89 -21.36
N ARG A 6 45.52 28.57 -21.33
CA ARG A 6 44.20 27.99 -21.03
C ARG A 6 43.95 28.07 -19.52
N GLU A 7 42.94 28.83 -19.13
CA GLU A 7 42.39 28.81 -17.77
C GLU A 7 41.66 27.49 -17.52
N ILE A 8 42.02 26.84 -16.42
CA ILE A 8 41.38 25.62 -15.91
C ILE A 8 40.25 26.09 -15.00
N HIS A 9 39.00 25.88 -15.42
CA HIS A 9 37.85 26.03 -14.53
C HIS A 9 37.80 24.87 -13.53
N PRO A 10 37.69 25.13 -12.21
CA PRO A 10 37.37 24.08 -11.25
C PRO A 10 35.88 23.74 -11.35
N SER A 11 35.57 22.54 -11.82
CA SER A 11 34.23 21.95 -11.72
C SER A 11 33.93 21.64 -10.26
N GLY A 12 33.37 22.62 -9.56
CA GLY A 12 32.79 22.45 -8.23
C GLY A 12 31.44 21.74 -8.30
N GLY A 13 31.18 20.89 -7.32
CA GLY A 13 29.83 20.48 -6.96
C GLY A 13 29.46 19.03 -7.26
N SER A 14 30.22 18.07 -6.75
CA SER A 14 29.69 16.74 -6.43
C SER A 14 28.67 16.86 -5.30
N GLY A 15 27.48 17.33 -5.65
CA GLY A 15 26.28 17.21 -4.84
C GLY A 15 25.92 15.74 -4.79
N ARG A 16 26.36 15.07 -3.71
CA ARG A 16 25.83 13.77 -3.31
C ARG A 16 24.32 13.91 -3.21
N SER A 17 23.61 13.38 -4.20
CA SER A 17 22.19 13.09 -4.11
C SER A 17 22.05 12.13 -2.93
N MET A 18 21.69 12.68 -1.76
CA MET A 18 21.43 11.89 -0.57
C MET A 18 20.29 10.93 -0.86
N ASP A 19 20.64 9.64 -0.93
CA ASP A 19 19.84 8.45 -0.62
C ASP A 19 18.40 8.71 -0.14
N ARG A 20 17.51 9.11 -1.04
CA ARG A 20 16.04 9.05 -0.81
C ARG A 20 15.36 7.87 -1.51
N ASP A 21 16.08 7.16 -2.38
CA ASP A 21 15.59 5.93 -3.03
C ASP A 21 15.85 4.65 -2.20
N ASN A 22 16.52 4.75 -1.06
CA ASN A 22 17.00 3.58 -0.30
C ASN A 22 15.95 2.92 0.62
N ASN A 23 14.69 3.38 0.61
CA ASN A 23 13.63 2.79 1.45
C ASN A 23 12.44 2.24 0.67
N GLN A 24 12.56 2.04 -0.65
CA GLN A 24 11.52 1.36 -1.39
C GLN A 24 11.53 -0.12 -1.02
N VAL A 25 10.46 -0.57 -0.36
CA VAL A 25 10.24 -1.99 -0.03
C VAL A 25 10.45 -2.82 -1.30
N LYS A 26 11.39 -3.75 -1.24
CA LYS A 26 11.70 -4.67 -2.35
C LYS A 26 10.74 -5.84 -2.30
N TRP A 27 10.38 -6.36 -3.47
CA TRP A 27 9.39 -7.43 -3.59
C TRP A 27 9.94 -8.59 -4.42
N TRP A 28 9.52 -9.79 -4.04
CA TRP A 28 9.77 -11.02 -4.79
C TRP A 28 8.45 -11.71 -5.05
N ARG A 29 8.24 -12.08 -6.31
CA ARG A 29 7.14 -12.95 -6.74
C ARG A 29 7.57 -14.39 -6.55
N VAL A 30 6.73 -15.14 -5.86
CA VAL A 30 6.87 -16.58 -5.66
C VAL A 30 5.80 -17.27 -6.49
N SER A 31 6.19 -18.28 -7.25
CA SER A 31 5.29 -19.03 -8.14
C SER A 31 5.46 -20.52 -7.96
N ILE A 32 4.33 -21.21 -7.81
CA ILE A 32 4.25 -22.64 -7.55
C ILE A 32 3.37 -23.26 -8.65
N PRO A 33 3.98 -23.89 -9.69
CA PRO A 33 3.27 -24.34 -10.87
C PRO A 33 2.09 -25.28 -10.60
N GLN A 34 2.29 -26.18 -9.64
CA GLN A 34 1.35 -27.23 -9.25
C GLN A 34 0.24 -26.77 -8.29
N ALA A 35 0.26 -25.51 -7.83
CA ALA A 35 -0.61 -25.10 -6.74
C ALA A 35 -2.10 -25.06 -7.10
N GLY A 36 -2.46 -24.79 -8.37
CA GLY A 36 -3.85 -24.82 -8.80
C GLY A 36 -4.51 -26.20 -8.66
N ALA A 37 -3.74 -27.28 -8.88
CA ALA A 37 -4.21 -28.65 -8.70
C ALA A 37 -4.22 -29.09 -7.23
N ILE A 38 -3.26 -28.62 -6.44
CA ILE A 38 -3.09 -28.99 -5.02
C ILE A 38 -4.07 -28.23 -4.12
N GLY A 39 -4.36 -26.98 -4.44
CA GLY A 39 -5.17 -26.08 -3.63
C GLY A 39 -4.34 -25.18 -2.70
N LYS A 40 -4.83 -23.95 -2.51
CA LYS A 40 -4.20 -22.88 -1.72
C LYS A 40 -3.85 -23.34 -0.30
N ASP A 41 -4.81 -23.92 0.42
CA ASP A 41 -4.65 -24.20 1.85
C ASP A 41 -3.58 -25.26 2.11
N LEU A 42 -3.55 -26.32 1.29
CA LEU A 42 -2.55 -27.38 1.42
C LEU A 42 -1.15 -26.87 1.08
N VAL A 43 -1.00 -26.04 0.03
CA VAL A 43 0.29 -25.42 -0.30
C VAL A 43 0.76 -24.50 0.83
N MET A 44 -0.11 -23.60 1.32
CA MET A 44 0.25 -22.64 2.37
C MET A 44 0.57 -23.31 3.70
N SER A 45 -0.20 -24.31 4.12
CA SER A 45 0.07 -25.07 5.35
C SER A 45 1.38 -25.87 5.25
N THR A 46 1.66 -26.47 4.10
CA THR A 46 2.91 -27.22 3.87
C THR A 46 4.13 -26.29 3.93
N LEU A 47 4.07 -25.11 3.29
CA LEU A 47 5.15 -24.13 3.37
C LEU A 47 5.36 -23.63 4.80
N LYS A 48 4.28 -23.29 5.51
CA LYS A 48 4.34 -22.81 6.90
C LYS A 48 4.92 -23.86 7.85
N ALA A 49 4.59 -25.14 7.66
CA ALA A 49 5.12 -26.22 8.49
C ALA A 49 6.62 -26.50 8.21
N HIS A 50 7.08 -26.27 6.99
CA HIS A 50 8.48 -26.52 6.61
C HIS A 50 9.45 -25.47 7.16
N PHE A 51 9.02 -24.21 7.27
CA PHE A 51 9.88 -23.12 7.72
C PHE A 51 9.68 -22.84 9.21
N THR A 52 10.78 -22.78 9.96
CA THR A 52 10.78 -22.39 11.38
C THR A 52 10.50 -20.90 11.58
N ARG A 53 10.82 -20.08 10.58
CA ARG A 53 10.48 -18.65 10.56
C ARG A 53 9.04 -18.46 10.06
N GLN A 54 8.33 -17.51 10.65
CA GLN A 54 7.05 -17.06 10.11
C GLN A 54 7.23 -16.49 8.70
N LEU A 55 6.69 -17.20 7.72
CA LEU A 55 6.57 -16.73 6.34
C LEU A 55 5.30 -15.88 6.22
N LEU A 56 5.43 -14.66 5.69
CA LEU A 56 4.30 -13.74 5.41
C LEU A 56 4.02 -13.70 3.90
N PRO A 57 3.15 -14.57 3.37
CA PRO A 57 2.73 -14.52 1.99
C PRO A 57 1.69 -13.41 1.79
N TYR A 58 2.00 -12.46 0.91
CA TYR A 58 1.10 -11.38 0.52
C TYR A 58 0.35 -11.72 -0.76
N HIS A 59 -0.94 -11.38 -0.79
CA HIS A 59 -1.80 -11.46 -1.99
C HIS A 59 -1.70 -12.81 -2.72
N TYR A 60 -1.92 -13.92 -2.01
CA TYR A 60 -1.94 -15.24 -2.66
C TYR A 60 -3.14 -15.38 -3.58
N PHE A 61 -2.91 -15.78 -4.84
CA PHE A 61 -3.95 -16.14 -5.80
C PHE A 61 -3.53 -17.30 -6.70
N ILE A 62 -4.50 -17.91 -7.39
CA ILE A 62 -4.25 -18.84 -8.50
C ILE A 62 -4.35 -18.05 -9.81
N ASP A 63 -3.25 -18.03 -10.56
CA ASP A 63 -3.18 -17.41 -11.88
C ASP A 63 -4.07 -18.18 -12.87
N ARG A 64 -5.03 -17.50 -13.50
CA ARG A 64 -6.05 -18.16 -14.32
C ARG A 64 -5.52 -18.71 -15.63
N GLU A 65 -4.44 -18.14 -16.16
CA GLU A 65 -3.87 -18.55 -17.45
C GLU A 65 -2.93 -19.74 -17.26
N THR A 66 -2.12 -19.69 -16.21
CA THR A 66 -1.06 -20.66 -15.96
C THR A 66 -1.41 -21.71 -14.92
N ASN A 67 -2.52 -21.53 -14.20
CA ASN A 67 -2.97 -22.33 -13.06
C ASN A 67 -1.94 -22.43 -11.91
N MET A 68 -0.99 -21.50 -11.86
CA MET A 68 0.05 -21.46 -10.84
C MET A 68 -0.42 -20.71 -9.60
N GLY A 69 0.02 -21.14 -8.43
CA GLY A 69 -0.13 -20.37 -7.20
C GLY A 69 0.90 -19.27 -7.17
N VAL A 70 0.47 -18.04 -6.96
CA VAL A 70 1.32 -16.86 -6.91
C VAL A 70 1.10 -16.14 -5.61
N PHE A 71 2.18 -15.77 -4.93
CA PHE A 71 2.15 -14.84 -3.80
C PHE A 71 3.44 -14.01 -3.78
N PHE A 72 3.49 -13.02 -2.91
CA PHE A 72 4.62 -12.11 -2.81
C PHE A 72 5.21 -12.11 -1.42
N VAL A 73 6.50 -11.83 -1.34
CA VAL A 73 7.23 -11.55 -0.09
C VAL A 73 8.01 -10.26 -0.27
N ASN A 74 8.18 -9.52 0.82
CA ASN A 74 8.90 -8.24 0.84
C ASN A 74 10.24 -8.32 1.61
N SER A 75 10.71 -9.54 1.90
CA SER A 75 11.97 -9.81 2.58
C SER A 75 12.91 -10.61 1.68
N GLN A 76 14.13 -10.10 1.49
CA GLN A 76 15.19 -10.81 0.76
C GLN A 76 15.50 -12.15 1.44
N GLN A 77 15.46 -12.20 2.77
CA GLN A 77 15.74 -13.41 3.54
C GLN A 77 14.69 -14.50 3.25
N ASP A 78 13.42 -14.11 3.13
CA ASP A 78 12.32 -15.05 2.82
C ASP A 78 12.39 -15.51 1.37
N ALA A 79 12.73 -14.60 0.45
CA ALA A 79 12.95 -14.93 -0.95
C ALA A 79 14.08 -15.96 -1.14
N ASP A 80 15.22 -15.76 -0.48
CA ASP A 80 16.36 -16.69 -0.55
C ASP A 80 16.06 -18.03 0.11
N MET A 81 15.34 -18.01 1.22
CA MET A 81 14.89 -19.21 1.93
C MET A 81 13.95 -20.05 1.04
N LEU A 82 12.95 -19.42 0.42
CA LEU A 82 12.04 -20.08 -0.53
C LEU A 82 12.79 -20.63 -1.75
N LYS A 83 13.75 -19.86 -2.29
CA LYS A 83 14.56 -20.28 -3.44
C LYS A 83 15.41 -21.51 -3.10
N ARG A 84 15.97 -21.59 -1.89
CA ARG A 84 16.75 -22.74 -1.41
C ARG A 84 15.89 -23.97 -1.15
N ALA A 85 14.60 -23.80 -0.89
CA ALA A 85 13.64 -24.88 -0.64
C ALA A 85 13.04 -25.49 -1.91
N ASN A 86 13.32 -24.90 -3.08
CA ASN A 86 12.86 -25.43 -4.36
C ASN A 86 13.20 -26.92 -4.52
N ARG A 87 12.17 -27.74 -4.77
CA ARG A 87 12.25 -29.22 -4.89
C ARG A 87 12.73 -29.96 -3.63
N LYS A 88 12.63 -29.35 -2.44
CA LYS A 88 13.00 -29.98 -1.15
C LYS A 88 11.83 -30.23 -0.20
N ILE A 89 10.66 -29.67 -0.52
CA ILE A 89 9.47 -29.81 0.30
C ILE A 89 8.57 -30.85 -0.36
N GLU A 90 8.37 -31.98 0.29
CA GLU A 90 7.39 -32.98 -0.15
C GLU A 90 5.98 -32.55 0.24
N ILE A 91 5.03 -32.78 -0.65
CA ILE A 91 3.61 -32.54 -0.41
C ILE A 91 2.82 -33.82 -0.66
N GLN A 92 1.84 -34.06 0.21
CA GLN A 92 1.07 -35.29 0.21
C GLN A 92 0.46 -35.53 -1.18
N ASN A 93 0.75 -36.68 -1.76
CA ASN A 93 0.20 -37.15 -3.04
C ASN A 93 0.52 -36.28 -4.27
N SER A 94 1.44 -35.31 -4.19
CA SER A 94 1.85 -34.50 -5.37
C SER A 94 3.37 -34.33 -5.53
N GLY A 95 4.16 -35.13 -4.81
CA GLY A 95 5.62 -35.16 -4.94
C GLY A 95 6.30 -33.95 -4.29
N THR A 96 7.39 -33.46 -4.88
CA THR A 96 8.12 -32.30 -4.36
C THR A 96 7.60 -30.99 -4.94
N LEU A 97 7.44 -29.97 -4.11
CA LEU A 97 7.06 -28.61 -4.52
C LEU A 97 8.15 -27.95 -5.37
N SER A 98 7.78 -27.55 -6.60
CA SER A 98 8.57 -26.62 -7.40
C SER A 98 8.26 -25.18 -6.95
N ILE A 99 9.29 -24.45 -6.53
CA ILE A 99 9.18 -23.07 -6.04
C ILE A 99 10.07 -22.18 -6.90
N MET A 100 9.46 -21.25 -7.62
CA MET A 100 10.14 -20.27 -8.44
C MET A 100 10.07 -18.92 -7.76
N VAL A 101 11.22 -18.25 -7.61
CA VAL A 101 11.31 -16.93 -6.98
C VAL A 101 12.00 -15.96 -7.94
N SER A 102 11.34 -14.85 -8.23
CA SER A 102 11.87 -13.77 -9.08
C SER A 102 11.66 -12.42 -8.41
N GLN A 103 12.55 -11.45 -8.67
CA GLN A 103 12.31 -10.07 -8.25
C GLN A 103 11.06 -9.53 -8.94
N ALA A 104 10.30 -8.71 -8.23
CA ALA A 104 9.04 -8.14 -8.72
C ALA A 104 8.86 -6.69 -8.26
N SER A 105 7.95 -6.00 -8.93
CA SER A 105 7.38 -4.76 -8.42
C SER A 105 6.44 -5.04 -7.24
N CYS A 106 6.14 -4.01 -6.45
CA CYS A 106 5.11 -4.09 -5.41
C CYS A 106 3.81 -4.66 -6.00
N PRO A 107 3.23 -5.71 -5.37
CA PRO A 107 2.01 -6.31 -5.87
C PRO A 107 0.91 -5.27 -5.91
N ALA A 108 0.09 -5.30 -6.97
CA ALA A 108 -1.14 -4.55 -6.98
C ALA A 108 -2.08 -5.20 -5.95
N PRO A 109 -2.52 -4.49 -4.90
CA PRO A 109 -3.41 -5.07 -3.93
C PRO A 109 -4.78 -5.22 -4.59
N LEU A 110 -5.10 -6.44 -4.98
CA LEU A 110 -6.46 -6.85 -5.31
C LEU A 110 -6.94 -7.70 -4.14
N LEU A 111 -8.04 -7.29 -3.51
CA LEU A 111 -8.66 -8.07 -2.46
C LEU A 111 -9.55 -9.13 -3.12
N ASP A 112 -9.13 -10.39 -3.07
CA ASP A 112 -10.04 -11.50 -3.36
C ASP A 112 -11.17 -11.56 -2.32
N THR A 113 -12.16 -12.43 -2.52
CA THR A 113 -13.33 -12.51 -1.63
C THR A 113 -12.95 -12.72 -0.16
N ASP A 114 -11.91 -13.52 0.12
CA ASP A 114 -11.50 -13.84 1.49
C ASP A 114 -10.68 -12.72 2.12
N LEU A 115 -9.70 -12.17 1.40
CA LEU A 115 -8.93 -11.01 1.83
C LEU A 115 -9.82 -9.79 2.02
N ARG A 116 -10.83 -9.58 1.16
CA ARG A 116 -11.83 -8.52 1.30
C ARG A 116 -12.63 -8.68 2.58
N ARG A 117 -13.04 -9.91 2.90
CA ARG A 117 -13.75 -10.22 4.15
C ARG A 117 -12.88 -9.93 5.37
N HIS A 118 -11.65 -10.46 5.40
CA HIS A 118 -10.72 -10.22 6.49
C HIS A 118 -10.37 -8.74 6.66
N PHE A 119 -10.15 -8.01 5.56
CA PHE A 119 -9.89 -6.57 5.60
C PHE A 119 -11.09 -5.81 6.19
N LYS A 120 -12.32 -6.10 5.72
CA LYS A 120 -13.55 -5.52 6.24
C LYS A 120 -13.68 -5.77 7.75
N ASP A 121 -13.57 -7.03 8.17
CA ASP A 121 -13.72 -7.38 9.58
C ASP A 121 -12.63 -6.71 10.43
N TYR A 122 -11.40 -6.63 9.91
CA TYR A 122 -10.30 -5.92 10.58
C TYR A 122 -10.61 -4.44 10.77
N ILE A 123 -10.96 -3.71 9.70
CA ILE A 123 -11.21 -2.27 9.84
C ILE A 123 -12.41 -1.96 10.75
N VAL A 124 -13.47 -2.77 10.69
CA VAL A 124 -14.67 -2.58 11.52
C VAL A 124 -14.37 -2.84 13.00
N ASN A 125 -13.57 -3.86 13.32
CA ASN A 125 -13.34 -4.26 14.71
C ASN A 125 -12.09 -3.63 15.35
N ARG A 126 -11.11 -3.19 14.55
CA ARG A 126 -9.81 -2.70 15.04
C ARG A 126 -9.54 -1.23 14.74
N ARG A 127 -10.12 -0.71 13.65
CA ARG A 127 -9.83 0.66 13.16
C ARG A 127 -11.02 1.60 13.26
N PHE A 128 -12.21 1.11 13.61
CA PHE A 128 -13.40 1.93 13.84
C PHE A 128 -13.73 2.00 15.33
N ASP A 129 -13.87 3.21 15.84
CA ASP A 129 -14.36 3.47 17.19
C ASP A 129 -15.86 3.85 17.16
N PRO A 130 -16.75 2.99 17.68
CA PRO A 130 -18.19 3.25 17.68
C PRO A 130 -18.62 4.34 18.67
N GLN A 131 -17.79 4.74 19.64
CA GLN A 131 -18.14 5.79 20.60
C GLN A 131 -17.94 7.18 19.99
N THR A 132 -16.86 7.35 19.24
CA THR A 132 -16.50 8.64 18.61
C THR A 132 -16.89 8.69 17.13
N PHE A 133 -17.37 7.58 16.57
CA PHE A 133 -17.63 7.40 15.14
C PHE A 133 -16.40 7.71 14.27
N GLN A 134 -15.21 7.38 14.79
CA GLN A 134 -13.93 7.64 14.14
C GLN A 134 -13.42 6.38 13.42
N LEU A 135 -13.05 6.54 12.15
CA LEU A 135 -12.39 5.52 11.35
C LEU A 135 -10.92 5.89 11.12
N GLN A 136 -10.00 5.11 11.69
CA GLN A 136 -8.56 5.34 11.65
C GLN A 136 -7.89 4.48 10.58
N LEU A 137 -7.72 5.05 9.39
CA LEU A 137 -7.02 4.44 8.27
C LEU A 137 -5.69 5.13 7.98
N SER A 138 -5.08 5.78 8.97
CA SER A 138 -3.74 6.34 8.83
C SER A 138 -2.67 5.25 8.87
N ASN A 139 -1.60 5.48 8.10
CA ASN A 139 -0.41 4.63 8.05
C ASN A 139 -0.69 3.13 7.84
N LEU A 140 -1.63 2.78 6.95
CA LEU A 140 -2.07 1.38 6.79
C LEU A 140 -0.94 0.46 6.33
N SER A 141 -0.01 0.93 5.51
CA SER A 141 1.08 0.09 4.97
C SER A 141 2.00 -0.48 6.04
N ASP A 142 2.05 0.16 7.21
CA ASP A 142 2.90 -0.22 8.33
C ASP A 142 2.13 -1.02 9.40
N ASP A 143 0.85 -1.34 9.13
CA ASP A 143 0.03 -2.14 10.02
C ASP A 143 0.49 -3.61 10.00
N GLU A 144 1.09 -4.04 11.11
CA GLU A 144 1.61 -5.40 11.30
C GLU A 144 0.48 -6.45 11.31
N GLU A 145 -0.71 -6.13 11.81
CA GLU A 145 -1.83 -7.07 11.85
C GLU A 145 -2.42 -7.27 10.45
N LEU A 146 -2.56 -6.20 9.65
CA LEU A 146 -2.93 -6.34 8.23
C LEU A 146 -1.88 -7.13 7.44
N SER A 147 -0.60 -6.90 7.74
CA SER A 147 0.48 -7.70 7.17
C SER A 147 0.39 -9.18 7.54
N ALA A 148 0.05 -9.50 8.79
CA ALA A 148 -0.17 -10.86 9.25
C ALA A 148 -1.37 -11.54 8.56
N LEU A 149 -2.36 -10.76 8.11
CA LEU A 149 -3.48 -11.23 7.28
C LEU A 149 -3.09 -11.44 5.80
N GLY A 150 -1.83 -11.15 5.42
CA GLY A 150 -1.35 -11.24 4.04
C GLY A 150 -1.83 -10.11 3.14
N ILE A 151 -2.24 -8.98 3.74
CA ILE A 151 -2.72 -7.79 3.06
C ILE A 151 -1.62 -6.74 3.11
N TYR A 152 -1.20 -6.23 1.95
CA TYR A 152 -0.37 -5.04 1.87
C TYR A 152 -1.23 -3.85 1.44
N PRO A 153 -1.79 -3.07 2.38
CA PRO A 153 -2.78 -2.05 2.07
C PRO A 153 -2.12 -0.81 1.46
N GLN A 154 -2.48 -0.50 0.21
CA GLN A 154 -1.91 0.63 -0.52
C GLN A 154 -2.99 1.59 -0.99
N LEU A 155 -3.29 2.61 -0.18
CA LEU A 155 -4.27 3.66 -0.53
C LEU A 155 -3.78 4.62 -1.63
N ASN A 156 -2.58 4.42 -2.17
CA ASN A 156 -2.11 5.10 -3.38
C ASN A 156 -2.37 4.28 -4.68
N LYS A 157 -3.02 3.11 -4.58
CA LYS A 157 -3.41 2.27 -5.73
C LYS A 157 -4.92 2.33 -5.94
N GLN A 158 -5.35 2.76 -7.12
CA GLN A 158 -6.77 2.97 -7.45
C GLN A 158 -7.65 1.74 -7.17
N ALA A 159 -7.20 0.54 -7.57
CA ALA A 159 -7.97 -0.70 -7.36
C ALA A 159 -8.26 -0.96 -5.87
N PHE A 160 -7.25 -0.80 -5.02
CA PHE A 160 -7.39 -0.98 -3.58
C PHE A 160 -8.26 0.12 -2.96
N VAL A 161 -8.10 1.38 -3.39
CA VAL A 161 -8.95 2.49 -2.92
C VAL A 161 -10.42 2.23 -3.24
N ARG A 162 -10.75 1.70 -4.43
CA ARG A 162 -12.12 1.31 -4.78
C ARG A 162 -12.67 0.28 -3.81
N ASP A 163 -11.91 -0.79 -3.54
CA ASP A 163 -12.33 -1.83 -2.59
C ASP A 163 -12.54 -1.26 -1.18
N VAL A 164 -11.64 -0.38 -0.72
CA VAL A 164 -11.76 0.27 0.60
C VAL A 164 -13.00 1.16 0.66
N ILE A 165 -13.24 1.97 -0.36
CA ILE A 165 -14.43 2.85 -0.44
C ILE A 165 -15.70 2.02 -0.44
N ASP A 166 -15.76 0.95 -1.23
CA ASP A 166 -16.92 0.06 -1.23
C ASP A 166 -17.19 -0.54 0.15
N ILE A 167 -16.14 -0.97 0.85
CA ILE A 167 -16.27 -1.53 2.20
C ILE A 167 -16.79 -0.47 3.17
N ILE A 168 -16.23 0.74 3.15
CA ILE A 168 -16.68 1.86 3.99
C ILE A 168 -18.14 2.18 3.70
N ASN A 169 -18.49 2.31 2.42
CA ASN A 169 -19.83 2.60 1.93
C ASN A 169 -20.85 1.49 2.21
N GLN A 170 -20.46 0.29 2.60
CA GLN A 170 -21.40 -0.80 2.90
C GLN A 170 -21.53 -1.07 4.40
N ASN A 171 -20.54 -0.65 5.20
CA ASN A 171 -20.42 -1.10 6.59
C ASN A 171 -20.26 0.05 7.60
N LEU A 172 -19.80 1.23 7.16
CA LEU A 172 -19.32 2.29 8.05
C LEU A 172 -19.99 3.66 7.78
N HIS A 173 -21.26 3.64 7.37
CA HIS A 173 -22.05 4.85 7.04
C HIS A 173 -22.17 5.88 8.18
N MET A 174 -22.00 5.44 9.43
CA MET A 174 -22.09 6.28 10.62
C MET A 174 -20.79 7.06 10.90
N THR A 175 -19.73 6.83 10.13
CA THR A 175 -18.43 7.51 10.30
C THR A 175 -18.59 9.03 10.22
N ARG A 176 -18.12 9.72 11.27
CA ARG A 176 -18.09 11.18 11.34
C ARG A 176 -16.68 11.75 11.21
N GLN A 177 -15.68 10.96 11.57
CA GLN A 177 -14.28 11.34 11.48
C GLN A 177 -13.51 10.26 10.71
N LEU A 178 -12.82 10.64 9.64
CA LEU A 178 -12.03 9.73 8.82
C LEU A 178 -10.59 10.22 8.78
N ASP A 179 -9.66 9.39 9.24
CA ASP A 179 -8.23 9.67 9.13
C ASP A 179 -7.60 8.80 8.05
N LEU A 180 -7.06 9.44 7.00
CA LEU A 180 -6.32 8.84 5.89
C LEU A 180 -4.87 9.34 5.86
N GLY A 181 -4.35 9.83 6.99
CA GLY A 181 -3.00 10.38 7.07
C GLY A 181 -1.89 9.37 6.73
N SER A 182 -0.76 9.86 6.22
CA SER A 182 0.46 9.05 5.99
C SER A 182 0.25 7.82 5.09
N ASN A 183 -0.50 7.95 3.99
CA ASN A 183 -0.81 6.84 3.09
C ASN A 183 -0.27 7.01 1.66
N ASN A 184 0.58 8.01 1.45
CA ASN A 184 1.15 8.36 0.13
C ASN A 184 0.09 8.60 -0.96
N ILE A 185 -1.11 9.04 -0.59
CA ILE A 185 -2.21 9.32 -1.52
C ILE A 185 -1.83 10.53 -2.37
N SER A 186 -1.74 10.35 -3.68
CA SER A 186 -1.43 11.44 -4.62
C SER A 186 -2.61 11.82 -5.51
N ASN A 187 -3.69 11.03 -5.50
CA ASN A 187 -4.85 11.22 -6.34
C ASN A 187 -6.12 10.83 -5.57
N LEU A 188 -7.16 11.67 -5.67
CA LEU A 188 -8.42 11.52 -4.96
C LEU A 188 -9.59 11.10 -5.87
N TYR A 189 -9.34 10.76 -7.13
CA TYR A 189 -10.39 10.50 -8.11
C TYR A 189 -11.41 9.44 -7.64
N GLU A 190 -10.94 8.33 -7.07
CA GLU A 190 -11.82 7.26 -6.57
C GLU A 190 -12.64 7.72 -5.35
N PHE A 191 -12.13 8.65 -4.54
CA PHE A 191 -12.79 9.17 -3.35
C PHE A 191 -14.06 9.97 -3.65
N ARG A 192 -14.31 10.34 -4.92
CA ARG A 192 -15.61 10.88 -5.36
C ARG A 192 -16.80 9.95 -5.09
N ASN A 193 -16.53 8.65 -4.98
CA ASN A 193 -17.52 7.62 -4.71
C ASN A 193 -17.71 7.38 -3.20
N LEU A 194 -16.93 8.04 -2.34
CA LEU A 194 -17.08 7.93 -0.89
C LEU A 194 -18.41 8.56 -0.45
N ASN A 195 -19.27 7.74 0.15
CA ASN A 195 -20.63 8.09 0.53
C ASN A 195 -20.76 8.07 2.06
N LEU A 196 -20.20 9.09 2.69
CA LEU A 196 -20.29 9.33 4.13
C LEU A 196 -21.00 10.66 4.38
N ASN A 197 -22.33 10.61 4.39
CA ASN A 197 -23.16 11.82 4.55
C ASN A 197 -23.02 12.48 5.92
N ASN A 198 -22.52 11.77 6.94
CA ASN A 198 -22.32 12.32 8.28
C ASN A 198 -20.86 12.71 8.53
N LEU A 199 -19.99 12.68 7.52
CA LEU A 199 -18.58 12.97 7.71
C LEU A 199 -18.37 14.46 8.01
N GLU A 200 -17.88 14.75 9.21
CA GLU A 200 -17.62 16.10 9.71
C GLU A 200 -16.12 16.44 9.64
N GLN A 201 -15.24 15.44 9.80
CA GLN A 201 -13.79 15.63 9.80
C GLN A 201 -13.09 14.63 8.88
N LEU A 202 -12.17 15.14 8.05
CA LEU A 202 -11.33 14.35 7.15
C LEU A 202 -9.87 14.76 7.31
N SER A 203 -9.02 13.82 7.71
CA SER A 203 -7.57 14.01 7.68
C SER A 203 -6.97 13.35 6.45
N LEU A 204 -6.29 14.17 5.65
CA LEU A 204 -5.44 13.76 4.53
C LEU A 204 -3.98 14.19 4.77
N ALA A 205 -3.60 14.42 6.03
CA ALA A 205 -2.27 14.89 6.38
C ALA A 205 -1.16 13.93 5.91
N SER A 206 0.03 14.45 5.64
CA SER A 206 1.22 13.64 5.28
C SER A 206 0.99 12.74 4.06
N ASN A 207 0.28 13.23 3.05
CA ASN A 207 0.07 12.55 1.78
C ASN A 207 0.84 13.27 0.65
N GLN A 208 0.59 12.89 -0.60
CA GLN A 208 1.31 13.37 -1.79
C GLN A 208 0.42 14.22 -2.71
N LEU A 209 -0.56 14.93 -2.14
CA LEU A 209 -1.48 15.78 -2.90
C LEU A 209 -0.76 17.03 -3.41
N LYS A 210 -0.78 17.25 -4.74
CA LYS A 210 -0.04 18.33 -5.40
C LYS A 210 -0.92 19.48 -5.91
N SER A 211 -2.20 19.24 -6.14
CA SER A 211 -3.12 20.20 -6.76
C SER A 211 -4.41 20.34 -5.96
N VAL A 212 -4.96 21.56 -5.93
CA VAL A 212 -6.30 21.86 -5.38
C VAL A 212 -7.40 21.15 -6.16
N GLU A 213 -7.16 20.83 -7.44
CA GLU A 213 -8.10 20.09 -8.28
C GLU A 213 -8.43 18.70 -7.71
N GLU A 214 -7.50 18.08 -6.98
CA GLU A 214 -7.75 16.79 -6.31
C GLU A 214 -8.87 16.93 -5.27
N LEU A 215 -8.99 18.09 -4.60
CA LEU A 215 -10.05 18.34 -3.62
C LEU A 215 -11.43 18.46 -4.27
N ALA A 216 -11.52 18.69 -5.58
CA ALA A 216 -12.79 18.70 -6.28
C ALA A 216 -13.49 17.33 -6.28
N HIS A 217 -12.74 16.25 -6.05
CA HIS A 217 -13.28 14.89 -5.88
C HIS A 217 -13.89 14.63 -4.49
N LEU A 218 -13.90 15.62 -3.60
CA LEU A 218 -14.48 15.53 -2.26
C LEU A 218 -15.78 16.35 -2.11
N LYS A 219 -16.25 16.99 -3.19
CA LYS A 219 -17.39 17.94 -3.17
C LYS A 219 -18.72 17.35 -2.68
N GLN A 220 -18.89 16.04 -2.80
CA GLN A 220 -20.07 15.32 -2.33
C GLN A 220 -20.17 15.24 -0.80
N LEU A 221 -19.08 15.50 -0.06
CA LEU A 221 -19.02 15.45 1.40
C LEU A 221 -19.57 16.75 2.00
N ASN A 222 -20.89 16.96 1.88
CA ASN A 222 -21.55 18.23 2.18
C ASN A 222 -21.51 18.66 3.66
N HIS A 223 -21.26 17.73 4.58
CA HIS A 223 -21.20 17.98 6.03
C HIS A 223 -19.77 18.15 6.56
N LEU A 224 -18.78 18.11 5.67
CA LEU A 224 -17.38 18.23 6.05
C LEU A 224 -17.09 19.65 6.55
N SER A 225 -16.72 19.77 7.82
CA SER A 225 -16.39 21.05 8.47
C SER A 225 -14.90 21.22 8.69
N HIS A 226 -14.15 20.13 8.86
CA HIS A 226 -12.71 20.16 9.09
C HIS A 226 -11.97 19.28 8.08
N LEU A 227 -11.00 19.87 7.37
CA LEU A 227 -10.16 19.18 6.40
C LEU A 227 -8.68 19.43 6.73
N PHE A 228 -7.95 18.38 7.11
CA PHE A 228 -6.54 18.48 7.47
C PHE A 228 -5.65 18.07 6.29
N LEU A 229 -4.85 19.01 5.78
CA LEU A 229 -3.96 18.82 4.62
C LEU A 229 -2.48 19.04 4.94
N LYS A 230 -2.13 19.17 6.23
CA LYS A 230 -0.75 19.39 6.69
C LYS A 230 0.22 18.40 6.03
N ASP A 231 1.44 18.84 5.75
CA ASP A 231 2.51 18.00 5.20
C ASP A 231 2.20 17.38 3.82
N ASN A 232 1.29 18.00 3.05
CA ASN A 232 1.12 17.74 1.63
C ASN A 232 1.81 18.81 0.76
N PRO A 233 2.33 18.46 -0.44
CA PRO A 233 2.91 19.42 -1.38
C PRO A 233 1.99 20.62 -1.73
N ILE A 234 0.67 20.41 -1.77
CA ILE A 234 -0.34 21.44 -2.03
C ILE A 234 -0.24 22.64 -1.07
N ILE A 235 0.08 22.40 0.21
CA ILE A 235 0.19 23.47 1.22
C ILE A 235 1.40 24.38 0.93
N SER A 236 2.53 23.79 0.56
CA SER A 236 3.74 24.55 0.21
C SER A 236 3.54 25.39 -1.06
N LEU A 237 2.79 24.89 -2.04
CA LEU A 237 2.47 25.62 -3.27
C LEU A 237 1.50 26.77 -3.01
N ASN A 238 0.52 26.57 -2.14
CA ASN A 238 -0.44 27.60 -1.79
C ASN A 238 0.23 28.71 -0.97
N ASN A 239 1.09 28.37 0.00
CA ASN A 239 1.81 29.37 0.80
C ASN A 239 2.77 30.23 -0.04
N ARG A 240 3.36 29.69 -1.11
CA ARG A 240 4.18 30.47 -2.06
C ARG A 240 3.33 31.42 -2.91
N ARG A 241 2.10 31.04 -3.24
CA ARG A 241 1.14 31.92 -3.96
C ARG A 241 0.53 32.97 -3.04
N ASN A 242 0.34 32.62 -1.77
CA ASN A 242 -0.31 33.44 -0.75
C ASN A 242 0.69 34.12 0.19
N GLY A 243 1.93 34.34 -0.25
CA GLY A 243 2.99 35.07 0.49
C GLY A 243 2.68 36.55 0.78
N SER A 244 1.40 36.92 0.83
CA SER A 244 0.88 38.23 1.21
C SER A 244 -0.28 38.17 2.20
N GLN A 245 -0.63 37.03 2.82
CA GLN A 245 -1.57 37.05 3.95
C GLN A 245 -1.53 35.80 4.83
N ASN A 246 -0.90 36.02 6.00
CA ASN A 246 -1.10 35.43 7.32
C ASN A 246 -2.03 34.23 7.45
N ASP A 247 -1.43 33.17 8.00
CA ASP A 247 -1.95 32.31 9.07
C ASP A 247 -3.46 32.34 9.29
N LEU A 248 -4.13 31.32 8.74
CA LEU A 248 -5.35 30.72 9.28
C LEU A 248 -5.52 29.33 8.60
N ILE A 249 -5.03 28.29 9.29
CA ILE A 249 -5.51 26.89 9.23
C ILE A 249 -5.62 26.42 10.67
#